data_AF-A0A2G6LEZ6-F1
#
_entry.id   AF-A0A2G6LEZ6-F1
#
_cell.length_a   1.000
_cell.length_b   1.000
_cell.length_c   1.000
_cell.angle_alpha   90.00
_cell.angle_beta   90.00
_cell.angle_gamma   90.00
#
_symmetry.space_group_name_H-M   'P 1'
#
loop_
_entity.id
_entity.type
_entity.pdbx_description
1 polymer ?
#
loop_
_entity_poly.entity_id
_entity_poly.type
_entity_poly.pdbx_seq_one_letter_code
_entity_poly.pdbx_strand_id
1 'polypeptide(L)'
;MSSFSSLFNESDFISRHNALSADDRAEMLANLGYADMDSFIDDTVPKPVRMPQPLSLPQAVSEHSALAKLRAMADEITVNKSYIGQGYSETRMPAVIQRNVLENPSWYTAYTPYQAEISQGRLQALLNFQQVCIDLSGLALAGASLLDEATAGAEAMAMAKRVSKSKSTQFFVDERIYPQTLDVIRTRAKYFGWEVIVGDFEVAKNGDFFGAIFQYVGTEGDVADVDVLAEVIAELKGKKTYCIIASDIMSLVLLKSPAELGADVALGSTQRFGIPMGFGGPHASFFAFTDKAKRSAPGRIIGVSKDAQGNTALRMALQTREQHIRREKANSNICTSQVLLANLAGM
;
A
#
# COMPACT_ATOMS: atom_id res chain seq x y z
N MET A 1 26.31 23.65 -38.68
CA MET A 1 26.04 22.54 -39.61
C MET A 1 25.58 21.36 -38.77
N SER A 2 24.42 20.78 -39.08
CA SER A 2 23.94 19.56 -38.43
C SER A 2 24.92 18.42 -38.70
N SER A 3 25.41 17.76 -37.66
CA SER A 3 26.19 16.53 -37.83
C SER A 3 25.27 15.41 -38.30
N PHE A 4 25.79 14.39 -39.00
CA PHE A 4 25.02 13.20 -39.35
C PHE A 4 24.30 12.60 -38.12
N SER A 5 24.95 12.62 -36.96
CA SER A 5 24.40 12.17 -35.67
C SER A 5 23.17 12.96 -35.22
N SER A 6 23.02 14.23 -35.60
CA SER A 6 21.85 15.04 -35.26
C SER A 6 20.57 14.62 -35.99
N LEU A 7 20.68 13.85 -37.10
CA LEU A 7 19.52 13.31 -37.82
C LEU A 7 18.75 12.25 -37.04
N PHE A 8 19.40 11.59 -36.06
CA PHE A 8 18.78 10.54 -35.25
C PHE A 8 17.92 11.09 -34.11
N ASN A 9 18.16 12.33 -33.69
CA ASN A 9 17.40 13.03 -32.64
C ASN A 9 17.19 12.20 -31.36
N GLU A 10 18.24 11.54 -30.86
CA GLU A 10 18.19 10.62 -29.71
C GLU A 10 17.73 11.26 -28.38
N SER A 11 17.58 12.59 -28.35
CA SER A 11 17.15 13.36 -27.18
C SER A 11 15.72 13.92 -27.33
N ASP A 12 14.96 13.43 -28.31
CA ASP A 12 13.62 13.92 -28.64
C ASP A 12 12.63 13.87 -27.46
N PHE A 13 12.79 12.91 -26.56
CA PHE A 13 11.95 12.79 -25.36
C PHE A 13 12.04 14.01 -24.45
N ILE A 14 13.20 14.69 -24.39
CA ILE A 14 13.43 15.84 -23.49
C ILE A 14 12.44 16.97 -23.79
N SER A 15 12.16 17.24 -25.07
CA SER A 15 11.25 18.34 -25.45
C SER A 15 9.77 17.99 -25.25
N ARG A 16 9.42 16.70 -25.15
CA ARG A 16 8.07 16.27 -24.75
C ARG A 16 7.89 16.27 -23.23
N HIS A 17 8.96 15.95 -22.50
CA HIS A 17 8.95 15.91 -21.04
C HIS A 17 9.01 17.32 -20.43
N ASN A 18 9.91 18.17 -20.93
CA ASN A 18 10.06 19.56 -20.49
C ASN A 18 9.23 20.46 -21.42
N ALA A 19 8.14 21.00 -20.91
CA ALA A 19 7.19 21.78 -21.71
C ALA A 19 7.73 23.14 -22.19
N LEU A 20 8.70 23.73 -21.48
CA LEU A 20 9.18 25.08 -21.77
C LEU A 20 10.07 25.10 -23.02
N SER A 21 9.78 26.00 -23.95
CA SER A 21 10.62 26.28 -25.10
C SER A 21 11.91 27.02 -24.69
N ALA A 22 12.82 27.21 -25.65
CA ALA A 22 14.01 28.02 -25.40
C ALA A 22 13.67 29.49 -25.11
N ASP A 23 12.65 30.02 -25.79
CA ASP A 23 12.20 31.41 -25.64
C ASP A 23 11.52 31.61 -24.29
N ASP A 24 10.64 30.68 -23.87
CA ASP A 24 10.00 30.73 -22.54
C ASP A 24 11.06 30.75 -21.43
N ARG A 25 12.09 29.89 -21.56
CA ARG A 25 13.18 29.84 -20.58
C ARG A 25 13.97 31.16 -20.55
N ALA A 26 14.26 31.75 -21.70
CA ALA A 26 14.98 33.01 -21.78
C ALA A 26 14.18 34.16 -21.17
N GLU A 27 12.87 34.24 -21.44
CA GLU A 27 11.97 35.23 -20.85
C GLU A 27 11.89 35.08 -19.34
N MET A 28 11.72 33.85 -18.84
CA MET A 28 11.68 33.58 -17.40
C MET A 28 12.99 33.95 -16.70
N LEU A 29 14.14 33.62 -17.29
CA LEU A 29 15.45 33.97 -16.74
C LEU A 29 15.66 35.49 -16.71
N ALA A 30 15.31 36.19 -17.79
CA ALA A 30 15.38 37.65 -17.85
C ALA A 30 14.50 38.32 -16.79
N ASN A 31 13.28 37.83 -16.58
CA ASN A 31 12.38 38.31 -15.52
C ASN A 31 12.95 38.09 -14.11
N LEU A 32 13.78 37.06 -13.92
CA LEU A 32 14.50 36.78 -12.68
C LEU A 32 15.84 37.53 -12.57
N GLY A 33 16.26 38.24 -13.61
CA GLY A 33 17.53 38.99 -13.65
C GLY A 33 18.76 38.16 -14.04
N TYR A 34 18.58 36.96 -14.59
CA TYR A 34 19.66 36.06 -15.01
C TYR A 34 19.82 36.02 -16.52
N ALA A 35 21.08 35.90 -16.98
CA ALA A 35 21.40 35.82 -18.40
C ALA A 35 21.20 34.41 -18.97
N ASP A 36 21.40 33.38 -18.13
CA ASP A 36 21.34 31.98 -18.52
C ASP A 36 21.02 31.07 -17.31
N MET A 37 20.83 29.79 -17.59
CA MET A 37 20.56 28.79 -16.55
C MET A 37 21.77 28.58 -15.63
N ASP A 38 22.99 28.69 -16.16
CA ASP A 38 24.21 28.44 -15.37
C ASP A 38 24.37 29.49 -14.26
N SER A 39 24.19 30.77 -14.58
CA SER A 39 24.16 31.88 -13.61
C SER A 39 23.04 31.74 -12.59
N PHE A 40 21.83 31.35 -13.01
CA PHE A 40 20.73 31.08 -12.09
C PHE A 40 21.05 29.93 -11.12
N ILE A 41 21.63 28.84 -11.63
CA ILE A 41 22.02 27.72 -10.81
C ILE A 41 23.16 28.13 -9.87
N ASP A 42 24.20 28.83 -10.35
CA ASP A 42 25.33 29.45 -9.59
C ASP A 42 24.88 30.12 -8.30
N ASP A 43 23.84 30.94 -8.36
CA ASP A 43 23.30 31.64 -7.19
C ASP A 43 22.34 30.78 -6.35
N THR A 44 21.74 29.73 -6.93
CA THR A 44 20.75 28.88 -6.25
C THR A 44 21.37 27.72 -5.46
N VAL A 45 22.35 27.01 -6.02
CA VAL A 45 22.89 25.76 -5.45
C VAL A 45 24.31 25.99 -4.92
N PRO A 46 24.61 25.86 -3.62
CA PRO A 46 25.96 26.11 -3.13
C PRO A 46 27.03 25.23 -3.81
N LYS A 47 28.12 25.84 -4.29
CA LYS A 47 29.23 25.14 -4.97
C LYS A 47 29.74 23.89 -4.24
N PRO A 48 29.89 23.87 -2.89
CA PRO A 48 30.40 22.69 -2.19
C PRO A 48 29.56 21.42 -2.29
N VAL A 49 28.26 21.53 -2.63
CA VAL A 49 27.37 20.36 -2.76
C VAL A 49 27.10 19.97 -4.22
N ARG A 50 27.72 20.65 -5.19
CA ARG A 50 27.53 20.35 -6.61
C ARG A 50 28.38 19.17 -7.05
N MET A 51 27.87 18.43 -8.02
CA MET A 51 28.68 17.46 -8.73
C MET A 51 29.73 18.20 -9.56
N PRO A 52 31.03 17.85 -9.43
CA PRO A 52 32.10 18.54 -10.15
C PRO A 52 32.16 18.15 -11.64
N GLN A 53 31.41 17.13 -12.05
CA GLN A 53 31.36 16.58 -13.40
C GLN A 53 29.92 16.14 -13.73
N PRO A 54 29.54 16.08 -15.02
CA PRO A 54 28.27 15.51 -15.44
C PRO A 54 28.08 14.06 -14.98
N LEU A 55 26.83 13.61 -14.94
CA LEU A 55 26.52 12.21 -14.65
C LEU A 55 27.10 11.31 -15.75
N SER A 56 27.80 10.25 -15.34
CA SER A 56 28.30 9.20 -16.24
C SER A 56 27.17 8.23 -16.60
N LEU A 57 26.28 8.65 -17.50
CA LEU A 57 25.15 7.87 -17.99
C LEU A 57 25.38 7.38 -19.43
N PRO A 58 24.73 6.28 -19.84
CA PRO A 58 24.65 5.92 -21.25
C PRO A 58 24.07 7.07 -22.08
N GLN A 59 24.39 7.07 -23.38
CA GLN A 59 23.78 8.02 -24.31
C GLN A 59 22.25 7.89 -24.26
N ALA A 60 21.56 9.03 -24.30
CA ALA A 60 20.12 9.06 -24.47
C ALA A 60 19.70 8.27 -25.71
N VAL A 61 18.50 7.70 -25.67
CA VAL A 61 17.89 7.02 -26.80
C VAL A 61 16.48 7.56 -27.00
N SER A 62 16.01 7.54 -28.24
CA SER A 62 14.62 7.88 -28.55
C SER A 62 13.60 7.01 -27.78
N GLU A 63 12.39 7.53 -27.60
CA GLU A 63 11.27 6.81 -26.95
C GLU A 63 11.01 5.44 -27.58
N HIS A 64 11.04 5.37 -28.92
CA HIS A 64 10.88 4.12 -29.67
C HIS A 64 11.98 3.09 -29.36
N SER A 65 13.23 3.54 -29.34
CA SER A 65 14.38 2.67 -29.06
C SER A 65 14.39 2.20 -27.60
N ALA A 66 13.95 3.04 -26.67
CA ALA A 66 13.76 2.66 -25.27
C ALA A 66 12.71 1.55 -25.12
N LEU A 67 11.56 1.67 -25.77
CA LEU A 67 10.51 0.64 -25.75
C LEU A 67 10.97 -0.68 -26.37
N ALA A 68 11.67 -0.64 -27.51
CA ALA A 68 12.22 -1.83 -28.14
C ALA A 68 13.24 -2.54 -27.24
N LYS A 69 14.12 -1.78 -26.59
CA LYS A 69 15.09 -2.30 -25.62
C LYS A 69 14.39 -2.94 -24.41
N LEU A 70 13.39 -2.29 -23.84
CA LEU A 70 12.60 -2.83 -22.72
C LEU A 70 11.83 -4.10 -23.12
N ARG A 71 11.31 -4.16 -24.36
CA ARG A 71 10.67 -5.38 -24.87
C ARG A 71 11.64 -6.54 -24.96
N ALA A 72 12.84 -6.32 -25.50
CA ALA A 72 13.88 -7.35 -25.58
C ALA A 72 14.24 -7.91 -24.19
N MET A 73 14.37 -7.03 -23.18
CA MET A 73 14.59 -7.46 -21.78
C MET A 73 13.39 -8.27 -21.24
N ALA A 74 12.17 -7.85 -21.55
CA ALA A 74 10.96 -8.56 -21.14
C ALA A 74 10.80 -9.93 -21.82
N ASP A 75 11.31 -10.09 -23.06
CA ASP A 75 11.30 -11.35 -23.80
C ASP A 75 12.24 -12.41 -23.18
N GLU A 76 13.22 -12.01 -22.36
CA GLU A 76 14.08 -12.92 -21.61
C GLU A 76 13.37 -13.52 -20.37
N ILE A 77 12.24 -12.95 -19.96
CA ILE A 77 11.48 -13.41 -18.79
C ILE A 77 10.68 -14.67 -19.14
N THR A 78 10.95 -15.77 -18.42
CA THR A 78 10.14 -16.98 -18.53
C THR A 78 8.88 -16.87 -17.65
N VAL A 79 7.72 -16.80 -18.29
CA VAL A 79 6.42 -16.78 -17.60
C VAL A 79 5.92 -18.21 -17.38
N ASN A 80 6.06 -18.71 -16.15
CA ASN A 80 5.56 -20.03 -15.75
C ASN A 80 4.14 -19.93 -15.16
N LYS A 81 3.43 -21.07 -15.14
CA LYS A 81 2.24 -21.24 -14.30
C LYS A 81 2.70 -21.45 -12.87
N SER A 82 2.58 -20.40 -12.05
CA SER A 82 3.06 -20.42 -10.67
C SER A 82 1.94 -20.82 -9.70
N TYR A 83 2.05 -22.01 -9.12
CA TYR A 83 1.20 -22.50 -8.02
C TYR A 83 1.92 -22.46 -6.67
N ILE A 84 2.88 -21.54 -6.51
CA ILE A 84 3.64 -21.37 -5.27
C ILE A 84 2.74 -20.89 -4.12
N GLY A 85 1.73 -20.07 -4.43
CA GLY A 85 0.84 -19.50 -3.42
C GLY A 85 1.56 -18.44 -2.57
N GLN A 86 1.53 -18.63 -1.24
CA GLN A 86 2.19 -17.74 -0.27
C GLN A 86 1.81 -16.25 -0.43
N GLY A 87 0.51 -15.98 -0.60
CA GLY A 87 -0.02 -14.62 -0.70
C GLY A 87 -0.08 -14.02 -2.11
N TYR A 88 0.41 -14.74 -3.13
CA TYR A 88 0.29 -14.35 -4.54
C TYR A 88 -0.36 -15.46 -5.34
N SER A 89 -1.35 -15.11 -6.14
CA SER A 89 -2.09 -16.07 -6.96
C SER A 89 -2.36 -15.50 -8.35
N GLU A 90 -2.22 -16.34 -9.37
CA GLU A 90 -2.61 -15.95 -10.72
C GLU A 90 -4.09 -15.54 -10.74
N THR A 91 -4.37 -14.40 -11.36
CA THR A 91 -5.73 -13.85 -11.48
C THR A 91 -5.90 -13.25 -12.87
N ARG A 92 -7.15 -13.06 -13.28
CA ARG A 92 -7.48 -12.41 -14.55
C ARG A 92 -7.93 -10.99 -14.27
N MET A 93 -7.12 -10.01 -14.67
CA MET A 93 -7.54 -8.62 -14.67
C MET A 93 -8.67 -8.43 -15.70
N PRO A 94 -9.85 -7.94 -15.30
CA PRO A 94 -10.90 -7.64 -16.27
C PRO A 94 -10.42 -6.62 -17.30
N ALA A 95 -10.50 -6.94 -18.60
CA ALA A 95 -9.97 -6.09 -19.66
C ALA A 95 -10.57 -4.68 -19.67
N VAL A 96 -11.83 -4.54 -19.24
CA VAL A 96 -12.50 -3.23 -19.10
C VAL A 96 -11.85 -2.38 -18.00
N ILE A 97 -11.39 -2.99 -16.90
CA ILE A 97 -10.69 -2.31 -15.81
C ILE A 97 -9.26 -1.97 -16.24
N GLN A 98 -8.56 -2.91 -16.89
CA GLN A 98 -7.23 -2.67 -17.43
C GLN A 98 -7.22 -1.45 -18.35
N ARG A 99 -8.07 -1.45 -19.38
CA ARG A 99 -8.08 -0.41 -20.42
C ARG A 99 -8.57 0.95 -19.89
N ASN A 100 -9.65 0.96 -19.10
CA ASN A 100 -10.34 2.21 -18.76
C ASN A 100 -9.88 2.84 -17.44
N VAL A 101 -9.07 2.12 -16.65
CA VAL A 101 -8.58 2.58 -15.33
C VAL A 101 -7.06 2.47 -15.25
N LEU A 102 -6.48 1.28 -15.36
CA LEU A 102 -5.03 1.10 -15.21
C LEU A 102 -4.24 1.83 -16.31
N GLU A 103 -4.69 1.72 -17.57
CA GLU A 103 -4.06 2.33 -18.74
C GLU A 103 -4.61 3.74 -19.04
N ASN A 104 -5.39 4.33 -18.12
CA ASN A 104 -6.02 5.64 -18.31
C ASN A 104 -5.36 6.72 -17.42
N PRO A 105 -4.68 7.73 -18.01
CA PRO A 105 -3.98 8.76 -17.25
C PRO A 105 -4.88 9.57 -16.32
N SER A 106 -6.19 9.68 -16.63
CA SER A 106 -7.14 10.36 -15.75
C SER A 106 -7.29 9.70 -14.37
N TRP A 107 -6.89 8.42 -14.24
CA TRP A 107 -6.93 7.67 -12.98
C TRP A 107 -5.59 7.62 -12.25
N TYR A 108 -4.45 7.59 -12.96
CA TYR A 108 -3.14 7.39 -12.34
C TYR A 108 -2.26 8.65 -12.22
N THR A 109 -2.63 9.77 -12.86
CA THR A 109 -1.83 11.01 -12.79
C THR A 109 -2.17 11.86 -11.56
N ALA A 110 -3.40 11.77 -11.05
CA ALA A 110 -3.80 12.49 -9.85
C ALA A 110 -3.16 11.88 -8.59
N TYR A 111 -2.83 12.75 -7.63
CA TYR A 111 -2.28 12.32 -6.34
C TYR A 111 -3.37 12.17 -5.26
N THR A 112 -2.92 12.09 -4.01
CA THR A 112 -3.77 12.04 -2.81
C THR A 112 -4.93 13.03 -2.90
N PRO A 113 -6.18 12.63 -2.59
CA PRO A 113 -7.37 13.48 -2.69
C PRO A 113 -7.45 14.50 -1.54
N TYR A 114 -6.46 15.39 -1.43
CA TYR A 114 -6.44 16.48 -0.44
C TYR A 114 -7.55 17.50 -0.69
N GLN A 115 -7.82 17.82 -1.96
CA GLN A 115 -8.93 18.67 -2.40
C GLN A 115 -10.13 17.77 -2.73
N ALA A 116 -11.00 17.53 -1.76
CA ALA A 116 -12.04 16.50 -1.84
C ALA A 116 -13.09 16.81 -2.94
N GLU A 117 -13.40 18.08 -3.14
CA GLU A 117 -14.42 18.60 -4.06
C GLU A 117 -14.15 18.18 -5.50
N ILE A 118 -12.87 18.18 -5.91
CA ILE A 118 -12.42 17.77 -7.25
C ILE A 118 -11.91 16.32 -7.28
N SER A 119 -12.27 15.52 -6.27
CA SER A 119 -11.74 14.17 -6.07
C SER A 119 -12.79 13.11 -5.77
N GLN A 120 -14.08 13.44 -5.87
CA GLN A 120 -15.18 12.57 -5.46
C GLN A 120 -15.16 11.20 -6.16
N GLY A 121 -14.81 11.11 -7.45
CA GLY A 121 -14.78 9.85 -8.18
C GLY A 121 -13.84 8.80 -7.57
N ARG A 122 -12.57 9.15 -7.32
CA ARG A 122 -11.61 8.24 -6.67
C ARG A 122 -11.88 8.04 -5.17
N LEU A 123 -12.47 9.03 -4.50
CA LEU A 123 -12.94 8.86 -3.12
C LEU A 123 -14.06 7.83 -3.03
N GLN A 124 -14.98 7.81 -4.00
CA GLN A 124 -16.05 6.82 -4.07
C GLN A 124 -15.51 5.42 -4.38
N ALA A 125 -14.55 5.30 -5.32
CA ALA A 125 -13.88 4.01 -5.58
C ALA A 125 -13.16 3.46 -4.33
N LEU A 126 -12.49 4.32 -3.56
CA LEU A 126 -11.88 3.92 -2.28
C LEU A 126 -12.91 3.56 -1.21
N LEU A 127 -14.09 4.22 -1.21
CA LEU A 127 -15.18 3.86 -0.31
C LEU A 127 -15.76 2.49 -0.66
N ASN A 128 -15.89 2.16 -1.96
CA ASN A 128 -16.28 0.83 -2.42
C ASN A 128 -15.28 -0.23 -1.97
N PHE A 129 -13.98 0.03 -2.13
CA PHE A 129 -12.92 -0.84 -1.61
C PHE A 129 -13.07 -1.08 -0.10
N GLN A 130 -13.27 -0.03 0.69
CA GLN A 130 -13.51 -0.16 2.12
C GLN A 130 -14.76 -1.00 2.42
N GLN A 131 -15.84 -0.81 1.67
CA GLN A 131 -17.08 -1.55 1.86
C GLN A 131 -16.90 -3.05 1.57
N VAL A 132 -16.24 -3.41 0.47
CA VAL A 132 -15.91 -4.81 0.16
C VAL A 132 -15.09 -5.45 1.28
N CYS A 133 -14.11 -4.73 1.83
CA CYS A 133 -13.30 -5.22 2.95
C CYS A 133 -14.13 -5.37 4.23
N ILE A 134 -15.05 -4.45 4.51
CA ILE A 134 -15.99 -4.51 5.64
C ILE A 134 -16.90 -5.73 5.50
N ASP A 135 -17.52 -5.93 4.34
CA ASP A 135 -18.48 -7.01 4.10
C ASP A 135 -17.82 -8.39 4.24
N LEU A 136 -16.64 -8.57 3.65
CA LEU A 136 -15.93 -9.87 3.69
C LEU A 136 -15.27 -10.15 5.05
N SER A 137 -14.79 -9.12 5.74
CA SER A 137 -14.20 -9.31 7.08
C SER A 137 -15.24 -9.40 8.20
N GLY A 138 -16.44 -8.88 7.97
CA GLY A 138 -17.49 -8.65 8.97
C GLY A 138 -17.15 -7.54 9.99
N LEU A 139 -16.03 -6.83 9.83
CA LEU A 139 -15.58 -5.79 10.76
C LEU A 139 -16.18 -4.43 10.42
N ALA A 140 -16.30 -3.55 11.42
CA ALA A 140 -17.06 -2.32 11.29
C ALA A 140 -16.45 -1.25 10.37
N LEU A 141 -15.12 -1.23 10.20
CA LEU A 141 -14.40 -0.22 9.44
C LEU A 141 -13.24 -0.84 8.67
N ALA A 142 -12.85 -0.20 7.57
CA ALA A 142 -11.64 -0.53 6.82
C ALA A 142 -10.88 0.73 6.40
N GLY A 143 -9.56 0.60 6.25
CA GLY A 143 -8.70 1.64 5.70
C GLY A 143 -8.72 1.67 4.16
N ALA A 144 -8.27 2.79 3.59
CA ALA A 144 -8.12 2.99 2.14
C ALA A 144 -6.76 2.46 1.64
N SER A 145 -6.49 1.18 1.91
CA SER A 145 -5.26 0.40 1.63
C SER A 145 -4.02 0.66 2.51
N LEU A 146 -3.22 -0.39 2.67
CA LEU A 146 -1.82 -0.39 3.09
C LEU A 146 -0.91 -0.88 1.93
N LEU A 147 0.40 -0.99 2.19
CA LEU A 147 1.43 -1.24 1.16
C LEU A 147 1.43 -2.66 0.61
N ASP A 148 1.39 -3.65 1.50
CA ASP A 148 1.36 -5.09 1.23
C ASP A 148 0.93 -5.84 2.50
N GLU A 149 0.70 -7.15 2.41
CA GLU A 149 0.24 -7.96 3.54
C GLU A 149 1.23 -8.00 4.70
N ALA A 150 2.53 -8.08 4.39
CA ALA A 150 3.57 -8.23 5.40
C ALA A 150 3.69 -6.97 6.28
N THR A 151 3.67 -5.80 5.64
CA THR A 151 3.64 -4.50 6.32
C THR A 151 2.31 -4.27 7.03
N ALA A 152 1.18 -4.73 6.48
CA ALA A 152 -0.10 -4.70 7.18
C ALA A 152 -0.09 -5.55 8.47
N GLY A 153 0.54 -6.74 8.45
CA GLY A 153 0.76 -7.57 9.63
C GLY A 153 1.57 -6.85 10.72
N ALA A 154 2.63 -6.15 10.33
CA ALA A 154 3.42 -5.36 11.27
C ALA A 154 2.68 -4.11 11.79
N GLU A 155 1.86 -3.46 10.97
CA GLU A 155 0.98 -2.37 11.40
C GLU A 155 -0.11 -2.88 12.37
N ALA A 156 -0.62 -4.09 12.16
CA ALA A 156 -1.56 -4.74 13.08
C ALA A 156 -0.91 -5.00 14.44
N MET A 157 0.34 -5.49 14.46
CA MET A 157 1.12 -5.64 15.69
C MET A 157 1.31 -4.29 16.41
N ALA A 158 1.69 -3.23 15.68
CA ALA A 158 1.86 -1.91 16.29
C ALA A 158 0.53 -1.32 16.81
N MET A 159 -0.56 -1.54 16.08
CA MET A 159 -1.91 -1.17 16.49
C MET A 159 -2.35 -1.94 17.73
N ALA A 160 -2.13 -3.26 17.78
CA ALA A 160 -2.37 -4.11 18.94
C ALA A 160 -1.66 -3.57 20.16
N LYS A 161 -0.38 -3.19 20.07
CA LYS A 161 0.35 -2.63 21.21
C LYS A 161 -0.25 -1.31 21.72
N ARG A 162 -0.82 -0.47 20.84
CA ARG A 162 -1.46 0.81 21.22
C ARG A 162 -2.82 0.63 21.88
N VAL A 163 -3.57 -0.41 21.54
CA VAL A 163 -4.97 -0.59 21.98
C VAL A 163 -5.14 -1.69 23.05
N SER A 164 -4.21 -2.65 23.10
CA SER A 164 -4.22 -3.74 24.05
C SER A 164 -4.08 -3.23 25.48
N LYS A 165 -4.75 -3.91 26.41
CA LYS A 165 -4.65 -3.66 27.85
C LYS A 165 -3.69 -4.64 28.53
N SER A 166 -3.11 -5.59 27.80
CA SER A 166 -2.07 -6.46 28.35
C SER A 166 -0.78 -5.66 28.60
N LYS A 167 -0.07 -6.03 29.67
CA LYS A 167 1.24 -5.47 30.00
C LYS A 167 2.38 -6.20 29.28
N SER A 168 2.09 -7.32 28.63
CA SER A 168 3.07 -8.13 27.92
C SER A 168 3.81 -7.33 26.83
N THR A 169 5.08 -7.69 26.64
CA THR A 169 5.91 -7.23 25.52
C THR A 169 6.03 -8.29 24.42
N GLN A 170 5.31 -9.39 24.56
CA GLN A 170 5.28 -10.50 23.63
C GLN A 170 4.12 -10.37 22.64
N PHE A 171 4.40 -10.66 21.38
CA PHE A 171 3.43 -10.77 20.29
C PHE A 171 3.44 -12.19 19.76
N PHE A 172 2.28 -12.83 19.74
CA PHE A 172 2.15 -14.17 19.18
C PHE A 172 1.97 -14.11 17.66
N VAL A 173 2.64 -15.03 16.96
CA VAL A 173 2.49 -15.25 15.53
C VAL A 173 2.25 -16.74 15.29
N ASP A 174 1.13 -17.05 14.65
CA ASP A 174 0.81 -18.40 14.19
C ASP A 174 1.93 -18.92 13.26
N GLU A 175 2.43 -20.12 13.53
CA GLU A 175 3.49 -20.77 12.75
C GLU A 175 3.14 -20.97 11.27
N ARG A 176 1.84 -20.92 10.94
CA ARG A 176 1.32 -21.05 9.57
C ARG A 176 1.32 -19.75 8.77
N ILE A 177 1.69 -18.61 9.39
CA ILE A 177 1.84 -17.32 8.71
C ILE A 177 2.83 -17.43 7.53
N TYR A 178 2.64 -16.62 6.49
CA TYR A 178 3.61 -16.60 5.40
C TYR A 178 5.00 -16.11 5.87
N PRO A 179 6.10 -16.72 5.39
CA PRO A 179 7.45 -16.40 5.85
C PRO A 179 7.81 -14.92 5.72
N GLN A 180 7.45 -14.27 4.62
CA GLN A 180 7.70 -12.85 4.39
C GLN A 180 6.91 -11.95 5.36
N THR A 181 5.72 -12.36 5.79
CA THR A 181 4.92 -11.64 6.78
C THR A 181 5.58 -11.74 8.15
N LEU A 182 6.07 -12.93 8.53
CA LEU A 182 6.84 -13.12 9.76
C LEU A 182 8.12 -12.29 9.78
N ASP A 183 8.86 -12.24 8.67
CA ASP A 183 10.12 -11.50 8.58
C ASP A 183 9.93 -9.99 8.78
N VAL A 184 8.88 -9.41 8.19
CA VAL A 184 8.56 -7.99 8.37
C VAL A 184 8.07 -7.70 9.79
N ILE A 185 7.27 -8.60 10.38
CA ILE A 185 6.83 -8.50 11.78
C ILE A 185 8.05 -8.53 12.72
N ARG A 186 8.94 -9.52 12.58
CA ARG A 186 10.18 -9.63 13.37
C ARG A 186 11.06 -8.39 13.23
N THR A 187 11.24 -7.91 11.99
CA THR A 187 12.04 -6.71 11.71
C THR A 187 11.48 -5.50 12.44
N ARG A 188 10.16 -5.28 12.38
CA ARG A 188 9.52 -4.15 13.08
C ARG A 188 9.57 -4.32 14.60
N ALA A 189 9.28 -5.51 15.11
CA ALA A 189 9.31 -5.83 16.54
C ALA A 189 10.69 -5.55 17.16
N LYS A 190 11.78 -5.92 16.46
CA LYS A 190 13.17 -5.67 16.88
C LYS A 190 13.41 -4.21 17.24
N TYR A 191 12.95 -3.26 16.41
CA TYR A 191 13.18 -1.83 16.64
C TYR A 191 12.26 -1.21 17.70
N PHE A 192 11.21 -1.91 18.11
CA PHE A 192 10.34 -1.53 19.22
C PHE A 192 10.65 -2.26 20.54
N GLY A 193 11.58 -3.22 20.53
CA GLY A 193 11.90 -4.05 21.68
C GLY A 193 10.77 -5.01 22.07
N TRP A 194 9.97 -5.45 21.10
CA TRP A 194 8.94 -6.47 21.31
C TRP A 194 9.48 -7.85 20.98
N GLU A 195 9.06 -8.84 21.76
CA GLU A 195 9.42 -10.23 21.56
C GLU A 195 8.35 -10.90 20.68
N VAL A 196 8.78 -11.61 19.64
CA VAL A 196 7.88 -12.34 18.74
C VAL A 196 7.96 -13.83 19.07
N ILE A 197 6.84 -14.39 19.53
CA ILE A 197 6.70 -15.81 19.85
C ILE A 197 5.95 -16.48 18.71
N VAL A 198 6.61 -17.43 18.06
CA VAL A 198 6.03 -18.21 16.96
C VAL A 198 5.62 -19.58 17.51
N GLY A 199 4.43 -20.05 17.17
CA GLY A 199 3.99 -21.40 17.54
C GLY A 199 2.58 -21.73 17.08
N ASP A 200 2.09 -22.87 17.57
CA ASP A 200 0.74 -23.37 17.31
C ASP A 200 -0.32 -22.74 18.23
N PHE A 201 -1.56 -23.22 18.12
CA PHE A 201 -2.68 -22.75 18.93
C PHE A 201 -2.55 -23.08 20.42
N GLU A 202 -1.82 -24.13 20.81
CA GLU A 202 -1.56 -24.45 22.22
C GLU A 202 -0.56 -23.46 22.83
N VAL A 203 0.49 -23.09 22.08
CA VAL A 203 1.40 -22.00 22.47
C VAL A 203 0.63 -20.69 22.62
N ALA A 204 -0.28 -20.39 21.70
CA ALA A 204 -1.12 -19.20 21.76
C ALA A 204 -1.98 -19.18 23.05
N LYS A 205 -2.70 -20.28 23.32
CA LYS A 205 -3.58 -20.41 24.49
C LYS A 205 -2.83 -20.27 25.81
N ASN A 206 -1.60 -20.77 25.90
CA ASN A 206 -0.84 -20.78 27.16
C ASN A 206 -0.06 -19.48 27.44
N GLY A 207 0.16 -18.64 26.43
CA GLY A 207 0.94 -17.39 26.61
C GLY A 207 0.16 -16.20 27.18
N ASP A 208 0.90 -15.11 27.41
CA ASP A 208 0.38 -13.76 27.69
C ASP A 208 0.97 -12.79 26.65
N PHE A 209 0.12 -12.28 25.78
CA PHE A 209 0.53 -11.48 24.63
C PHE A 209 -0.21 -10.15 24.60
N PHE A 210 0.44 -9.09 24.09
CA PHE A 210 -0.30 -7.86 23.82
C PHE A 210 -1.17 -7.99 22.56
N GLY A 211 -0.75 -8.84 21.62
CA GLY A 211 -1.52 -9.17 20.43
C GLY A 211 -1.12 -10.54 19.87
N ALA A 212 -2.00 -11.10 19.07
CA ALA A 212 -1.80 -12.38 18.40
C ALA A 212 -2.29 -12.26 16.95
N ILE A 213 -1.48 -12.72 15.99
CA ILE A 213 -1.88 -12.83 14.58
C ILE A 213 -1.98 -14.29 14.18
N PHE A 214 -3.08 -14.63 13.52
CA PHE A 214 -3.40 -15.95 13.00
C PHE A 214 -3.50 -15.91 11.48
N GLN A 215 -3.04 -16.97 10.82
CA GLN A 215 -3.21 -17.13 9.38
C GLN A 215 -4.46 -18.00 9.14
N TYR A 216 -5.45 -17.50 8.41
CA TYR A 216 -6.70 -18.24 8.22
C TYR A 216 -6.52 -19.40 7.23
N VAL A 217 -5.93 -19.10 6.07
CA VAL A 217 -5.45 -20.10 5.11
C VAL A 217 -3.93 -20.11 5.20
N GLY A 218 -3.38 -21.18 5.78
CA GLY A 218 -1.96 -21.33 6.10
C GLY A 218 -1.04 -21.38 4.88
N THR A 219 0.26 -21.31 5.14
CA THR A 219 1.30 -21.41 4.11
C THR A 219 1.24 -22.69 3.27
N GLU A 220 0.68 -23.78 3.82
CA GLU A 220 0.48 -25.06 3.14
C GLU A 220 -0.92 -25.19 2.49
N GLY A 221 -1.74 -24.13 2.56
CA GLY A 221 -3.11 -24.10 2.04
C GLY A 221 -4.15 -24.72 2.95
N ASP A 222 -3.78 -25.12 4.17
CA ASP A 222 -4.70 -25.61 5.19
C ASP A 222 -5.61 -24.47 5.68
N VAL A 223 -6.91 -24.77 5.81
CA VAL A 223 -7.86 -23.84 6.42
C VAL A 223 -7.89 -24.11 7.91
N ALA A 224 -7.69 -23.07 8.72
CA ALA A 224 -7.83 -23.20 10.17
C ALA A 224 -9.23 -23.70 10.54
N ASP A 225 -9.31 -24.67 11.46
CA ASP A 225 -10.57 -25.10 12.03
C ASP A 225 -11.26 -23.90 12.71
N VAL A 226 -12.46 -23.57 12.26
CA VAL A 226 -13.17 -22.35 12.66
C VAL A 226 -13.60 -22.36 14.12
N ASP A 227 -13.94 -23.53 14.65
CA ASP A 227 -14.40 -23.67 16.03
C ASP A 227 -13.19 -23.59 16.97
N VAL A 228 -12.09 -24.27 16.62
CA VAL A 228 -10.83 -24.20 17.38
C VAL A 228 -10.26 -22.77 17.36
N LEU A 229 -10.22 -22.13 16.19
CA LEU A 229 -9.69 -20.77 16.07
C LEU A 229 -10.54 -19.76 16.86
N ALA A 230 -11.87 -19.90 16.83
CA ALA A 230 -12.76 -19.04 17.62
C ALA A 230 -12.57 -19.24 19.13
N GLU A 231 -12.37 -20.47 19.60
CA GLU A 231 -12.07 -20.78 21.00
C GLU A 231 -10.74 -20.14 21.45
N VAL A 232 -9.68 -20.32 20.67
CA VAL A 232 -8.35 -19.71 20.93
C VAL A 232 -8.47 -18.18 21.04
N ILE A 233 -9.18 -17.56 20.09
CA ILE A 233 -9.40 -16.10 20.10
C ILE A 233 -10.18 -15.68 21.35
N ALA A 234 -11.22 -16.41 21.74
CA ALA A 234 -12.00 -16.11 22.94
C ALA A 234 -11.16 -16.16 24.22
N GLU A 235 -10.31 -17.18 24.39
CA GLU A 235 -9.40 -17.30 25.52
C GLU A 235 -8.39 -16.14 25.58
N LEU A 236 -7.76 -15.83 24.44
CA LEU A 236 -6.80 -14.73 24.32
C LEU A 236 -7.43 -13.37 24.63
N LYS A 237 -8.67 -13.13 24.18
CA LYS A 237 -9.41 -11.92 24.53
C LYS A 237 -9.75 -11.86 26.02
N GLY A 238 -10.01 -12.99 26.66
CA GLY A 238 -10.12 -13.11 28.12
C GLY A 238 -8.87 -12.59 28.85
N LYS A 239 -7.68 -12.81 28.26
CA LYS A 239 -6.38 -12.28 28.71
C LYS A 239 -6.08 -10.85 28.23
N LYS A 240 -7.03 -10.17 27.58
CA LYS A 240 -6.91 -8.82 27.01
C LYS A 240 -5.93 -8.72 25.83
N THR A 241 -5.63 -9.84 25.17
CA THR A 241 -4.84 -9.89 23.93
C THR A 241 -5.67 -9.36 22.77
N TYR A 242 -5.05 -8.55 21.91
CA TYR A 242 -5.70 -8.04 20.69
C TYR A 242 -5.53 -9.04 19.54
N CYS A 243 -6.62 -9.55 18.97
CA CYS A 243 -6.57 -10.67 18.03
C CYS A 243 -6.70 -10.22 16.57
N ILE A 244 -5.81 -10.71 15.71
CA ILE A 244 -5.68 -10.33 14.31
C ILE A 244 -5.78 -11.60 13.46
N ILE A 245 -6.53 -11.56 12.36
CA ILE A 245 -6.55 -12.64 11.37
C ILE A 245 -6.03 -12.11 10.02
N ALA A 246 -4.89 -12.65 9.57
CA ALA A 246 -4.44 -12.53 8.20
C ALA A 246 -5.26 -13.51 7.32
N SER A 247 -5.93 -12.98 6.32
CA SER A 247 -6.85 -13.72 5.45
C SER A 247 -6.57 -13.44 3.99
N ASP A 248 -6.63 -14.48 3.19
CA ASP A 248 -6.84 -14.33 1.76
C ASP A 248 -8.23 -13.72 1.52
N ILE A 249 -8.30 -12.58 0.82
CA ILE A 249 -9.59 -11.86 0.68
C ILE A 249 -10.64 -12.68 -0.09
N MET A 250 -10.22 -13.56 -1.00
CA MET A 250 -11.15 -14.37 -1.80
C MET A 250 -11.67 -15.56 -1.00
N SER A 251 -10.88 -16.13 -0.09
CA SER A 251 -11.37 -17.22 0.77
C SER A 251 -12.53 -16.75 1.64
N LEU A 252 -12.58 -15.48 2.02
CA LEU A 252 -13.67 -14.88 2.81
C LEU A 252 -15.01 -14.79 2.07
N VAL A 253 -15.06 -15.08 0.77
CA VAL A 253 -16.33 -15.24 0.04
C VAL A 253 -17.07 -16.51 0.49
N LEU A 254 -16.34 -17.53 0.96
CA LEU A 254 -16.89 -18.83 1.37
C LEU A 254 -16.73 -19.10 2.86
N LEU A 255 -15.62 -18.65 3.45
CA LEU A 255 -15.31 -18.91 4.84
C LEU A 255 -16.04 -17.95 5.78
N LYS A 256 -16.29 -18.43 7.00
CA LYS A 256 -16.83 -17.62 8.09
C LYS A 256 -15.98 -16.37 8.31
N SER A 257 -16.61 -15.22 8.46
CA SER A 257 -15.91 -13.95 8.52
C SER A 257 -15.02 -13.83 9.78
N PRO A 258 -13.85 -13.16 9.70
CA PRO A 258 -12.98 -12.90 10.84
C PRO A 258 -13.70 -12.28 12.05
N ALA A 259 -14.65 -11.39 11.83
CA ALA A 259 -15.44 -10.78 12.91
C ALA A 259 -16.30 -11.81 13.66
N GLU A 260 -16.89 -12.78 12.96
CA GLU A 260 -17.66 -13.87 13.59
C GLU A 260 -16.77 -14.86 14.35
N LEU A 261 -15.48 -14.92 14.05
CA LEU A 261 -14.47 -15.63 14.84
C LEU A 261 -13.95 -14.81 16.03
N GLY A 262 -14.42 -13.56 16.18
CA GLY A 262 -14.06 -12.68 17.29
C GLY A 262 -12.81 -11.83 17.06
N ALA A 263 -12.28 -11.78 15.84
CA ALA A 263 -11.10 -10.97 15.53
C ALA A 263 -11.34 -9.47 15.79
N ASP A 264 -10.29 -8.75 16.17
CA ASP A 264 -10.32 -7.29 16.31
C ASP A 264 -9.85 -6.58 15.03
N VAL A 265 -9.03 -7.26 14.23
CA VAL A 265 -8.48 -6.82 12.93
C VAL A 265 -8.49 -8.00 11.94
N ALA A 266 -8.80 -7.70 10.69
CA ALA A 266 -8.58 -8.57 9.56
C ALA A 266 -7.73 -7.86 8.51
N LEU A 267 -6.76 -8.55 7.94
CA LEU A 267 -5.85 -7.98 6.94
C LEU A 267 -5.45 -9.01 5.90
N GLY A 268 -4.89 -8.55 4.78
CA GLY A 268 -4.37 -9.41 3.73
C GLY A 268 -4.14 -8.64 2.44
N SER A 269 -3.68 -9.34 1.40
CA SER A 269 -3.60 -8.77 0.05
C SER A 269 -4.96 -8.82 -0.66
N THR A 270 -5.30 -7.76 -1.43
CA THR A 270 -6.40 -7.81 -2.40
C THR A 270 -5.94 -8.12 -3.83
N GLN A 271 -4.69 -8.59 -4.00
CA GLN A 271 -4.11 -8.88 -5.31
C GLN A 271 -5.01 -9.76 -6.18
N ARG A 272 -5.55 -10.84 -5.62
CA ARG A 272 -6.36 -11.79 -6.39
C ARG A 272 -7.75 -11.27 -6.81
N PHE A 273 -8.14 -10.06 -6.39
CA PHE A 273 -9.25 -9.31 -6.98
C PHE A 273 -8.79 -8.58 -8.25
N GLY A 274 -8.37 -9.37 -9.24
CA GLY A 274 -8.09 -8.89 -10.59
C GLY A 274 -6.78 -8.12 -10.79
N ILE A 275 -5.84 -8.10 -9.84
CA ILE A 275 -4.56 -7.39 -9.99
C ILE A 275 -3.44 -8.37 -10.39
N PRO A 276 -2.66 -8.13 -11.45
CA PRO A 276 -1.54 -9.00 -11.83
C PRO A 276 -0.54 -9.22 -10.70
N MET A 277 0.10 -10.40 -10.64
CA MET A 277 1.12 -10.69 -9.60
C MET A 277 2.31 -9.71 -9.61
N GLY A 278 2.63 -9.11 -10.77
CA GLY A 278 3.57 -7.99 -10.86
C GLY A 278 4.98 -8.25 -10.33
N PHE A 279 5.40 -9.53 -10.25
CA PHE A 279 6.66 -9.93 -9.61
C PHE A 279 6.83 -9.33 -8.19
N GLY A 280 5.73 -9.25 -7.44
CA GLY A 280 5.67 -8.75 -6.07
C GLY A 280 4.75 -7.54 -5.86
N GLY A 281 4.37 -6.82 -6.91
CA GLY A 281 3.47 -5.67 -6.75
C GLY A 281 3.39 -4.74 -7.97
N PRO A 282 2.70 -3.60 -7.82
CA PRO A 282 2.04 -3.13 -6.60
C PRO A 282 0.68 -3.80 -6.35
N HIS A 283 0.33 -4.04 -5.08
CA HIS A 283 -0.98 -4.55 -4.65
C HIS A 283 -1.47 -3.78 -3.44
N ALA A 284 -2.78 -3.51 -3.35
CA ALA A 284 -3.35 -2.97 -2.13
C ALA A 284 -3.50 -4.07 -1.08
N SER A 285 -3.02 -3.80 0.14
CA SER A 285 -3.42 -4.63 1.29
C SER A 285 -4.67 -4.04 1.94
N PHE A 286 -5.66 -4.88 2.23
CA PHE A 286 -6.79 -4.48 3.04
C PHE A 286 -6.45 -4.54 4.53
N PHE A 287 -7.08 -3.66 5.30
CA PHE A 287 -6.92 -3.59 6.74
C PHE A 287 -8.24 -3.14 7.36
N ALA A 288 -9.00 -4.10 7.86
CA ALA A 288 -10.30 -3.91 8.50
C ALA A 288 -10.19 -4.08 10.02
N PHE A 289 -10.96 -3.32 10.78
CA PHE A 289 -10.84 -3.23 12.23
C PHE A 289 -12.16 -2.84 12.91
N THR A 290 -12.26 -3.14 14.21
CA THR A 290 -13.41 -2.75 15.03
C THR A 290 -13.54 -1.23 15.20
N ASP A 291 -14.77 -0.71 15.33
CA ASP A 291 -15.01 0.74 15.51
C ASP A 291 -14.24 1.35 16.70
N LYS A 292 -14.10 0.57 17.78
CA LYS A 292 -13.34 0.96 18.98
C LYS A 292 -11.89 1.35 18.67
N ALA A 293 -11.32 0.78 17.62
CA ALA A 293 -9.91 0.94 17.27
C ALA A 293 -9.65 2.03 16.22
N LYS A 294 -10.68 2.72 15.72
CA LYS A 294 -10.57 3.70 14.62
C LYS A 294 -9.58 4.83 14.85
N ARG A 295 -9.35 5.23 16.11
CA ARG A 295 -8.37 6.26 16.46
C ARG A 295 -6.92 5.78 16.40
N SER A 296 -6.69 4.47 16.40
CA SER A 296 -5.37 3.83 16.36
C SER A 296 -5.03 3.21 15.00
N ALA A 297 -6.01 3.18 14.08
CA ALA A 297 -5.85 2.64 12.74
C ALA A 297 -4.74 3.39 11.96
N PRO A 298 -3.90 2.66 11.19
CA PRO A 298 -2.92 3.25 10.28
C PRO A 298 -3.59 3.79 9.01
N GLY A 299 -2.87 4.61 8.26
CA GLY A 299 -3.29 5.05 6.92
C GLY A 299 -4.57 5.89 6.86
N ARG A 300 -5.04 6.06 5.62
CA ARG A 300 -6.19 6.89 5.27
C ARG A 300 -7.49 6.12 5.47
N ILE A 301 -8.56 6.85 5.80
CA ILE A 301 -9.94 6.32 5.84
C ILE A 301 -10.80 7.32 5.09
N ILE A 302 -11.59 6.84 4.13
CA ILE A 302 -12.62 7.63 3.45
C ILE A 302 -13.89 7.58 4.28
N GLY A 303 -14.49 8.75 4.51
CA GLY A 303 -15.73 8.91 5.23
C GLY A 303 -16.75 9.70 4.44
N VAL A 304 -18.02 9.39 4.69
CA VAL A 304 -19.18 10.14 4.21
C VAL A 304 -19.37 11.38 5.09
N SER A 305 -19.62 12.51 4.45
CA SER A 305 -19.83 13.83 5.05
C SER A 305 -20.94 14.56 4.29
N LYS A 306 -21.12 15.86 4.58
CA LYS A 306 -21.97 16.77 3.82
C LYS A 306 -21.16 17.94 3.26
N ASP A 307 -21.57 18.44 2.10
CA ASP A 307 -21.07 19.69 1.52
C ASP A 307 -21.76 20.93 2.13
N ALA A 308 -21.44 22.13 1.62
CA ALA A 308 -22.01 23.39 2.08
C ALA A 308 -23.52 23.53 1.80
N GLN A 309 -24.07 22.75 0.86
CA GLN A 309 -25.50 22.73 0.50
C GLN A 309 -26.25 21.61 1.24
N GLY A 310 -25.56 20.80 2.06
CA GLY A 310 -26.13 19.69 2.81
C GLY A 310 -26.19 18.37 2.03
N ASN A 311 -25.65 18.31 0.81
CA ASN A 311 -25.60 17.10 0.00
C ASN A 311 -24.54 16.13 0.52
N THR A 312 -24.74 14.83 0.32
CA THR A 312 -23.75 13.81 0.64
C THR A 312 -22.47 14.02 -0.16
N ALA A 313 -21.32 14.08 0.53
CA ALA A 313 -20.00 14.25 -0.08
C ALA A 313 -18.95 13.41 0.66
N LEU A 314 -17.92 12.95 -0.05
CA LEU A 314 -16.87 12.10 0.51
C LEU A 314 -15.62 12.92 0.84
N ARG A 315 -14.88 12.51 1.88
CA ARG A 315 -13.57 13.09 2.22
C ARG A 315 -12.70 12.11 2.97
N MET A 316 -11.41 12.44 3.10
CA MET A 316 -10.56 11.76 4.08
C MET A 316 -10.99 12.13 5.50
N ALA A 317 -11.18 11.10 6.33
CA ALA A 317 -11.67 11.20 7.70
C ALA A 317 -10.58 10.89 8.73
N LEU A 318 -10.71 11.47 9.92
CA LEU A 318 -9.81 11.25 11.06
C LEU A 318 -8.32 11.48 10.71
N GLN A 319 -8.03 12.48 9.89
CA GLN A 319 -6.68 12.74 9.36
C GLN A 319 -5.66 13.08 10.44
N THR A 320 -6.10 13.49 11.63
CA THR A 320 -5.20 13.74 12.77
C THR A 320 -4.41 12.50 13.19
N ARG A 321 -4.74 11.30 12.72
CA ARG A 321 -3.93 10.07 12.93
C ARG A 321 -2.65 10.03 12.10
N GLU A 322 -2.60 10.78 11.00
CA GLU A 322 -1.60 10.65 9.95
C GLU A 322 -0.35 11.52 10.19
N GLN A 323 0.76 11.13 9.53
CA GLN A 323 2.08 11.74 9.69
C GLN A 323 2.12 13.26 9.41
N HIS A 324 1.31 13.75 8.47
CA HIS A 324 1.33 15.16 8.08
C HIS A 324 0.76 16.09 9.17
N ILE A 325 0.01 15.55 10.14
CA ILE A 325 -0.51 16.30 11.30
C ILE A 325 0.26 15.93 12.58
N ARG A 326 0.42 14.63 12.87
CA ARG A 326 0.99 14.17 14.14
C ARG A 326 2.48 13.84 14.11
N ARG A 327 3.11 13.81 12.94
CA ARG A 327 4.55 13.55 12.76
C ARG A 327 4.98 12.28 13.51
N GLU A 328 5.93 12.38 14.45
CA GLU A 328 6.42 11.27 15.26
C GLU A 328 5.36 10.64 16.17
N LYS A 329 4.26 11.34 16.45
CA LYS A 329 3.11 10.84 17.24
C LYS A 329 2.03 10.20 16.37
N ALA A 330 2.21 10.13 15.05
CA ALA A 330 1.26 9.48 14.16
C ALA A 330 1.18 7.98 14.42
N ASN A 331 0.09 7.36 13.96
CA ASN A 331 -0.12 5.92 14.17
C ASN A 331 0.79 5.04 13.29
N SER A 332 1.30 5.61 12.20
CA SER A 332 2.18 4.98 11.21
C SER A 332 2.92 6.07 10.43
N ASN A 333 4.04 5.71 9.81
CA ASN A 333 4.78 6.58 8.89
C ASN A 333 4.24 6.54 7.44
N ILE A 334 3.23 5.71 7.15
CA ILE A 334 2.65 5.60 5.81
C ILE A 334 2.11 6.94 5.30
N CYS A 335 2.38 7.25 4.02
CA CYS A 335 1.93 8.48 3.36
C CYS A 335 1.34 8.16 1.98
N THR A 336 2.20 7.75 1.05
CA THR A 336 1.78 7.07 -0.18
C THR A 336 1.38 5.65 0.19
N SER A 337 0.19 5.25 -0.27
CA SER A 337 -0.31 3.87 -0.16
C SER A 337 -0.65 3.37 -1.58
N GLN A 338 -1.52 2.38 -1.70
CA GLN A 338 -1.80 1.67 -2.95
C GLN A 338 -3.16 2.07 -3.54
N VAL A 339 -3.44 3.37 -3.59
CA VAL A 339 -4.77 3.92 -3.95
C VAL A 339 -5.28 3.43 -5.30
N LEU A 340 -4.44 3.44 -6.35
CA LEU A 340 -4.85 2.99 -7.67
C LEU A 340 -5.26 1.51 -7.62
N LEU A 341 -4.48 0.67 -6.95
CA LEU A 341 -4.72 -0.78 -6.86
C LEU A 341 -5.92 -1.09 -5.96
N ALA A 342 -6.16 -0.30 -4.93
CA ALA A 342 -7.35 -0.38 -4.09
C ALA A 342 -8.61 -0.04 -4.91
N ASN A 343 -8.54 0.98 -5.75
CA ASN A 343 -9.65 1.30 -6.67
C ASN A 343 -9.91 0.16 -7.65
N LEU A 344 -8.86 -0.42 -8.25
CA LEU A 344 -9.01 -1.56 -9.18
C LEU A 344 -9.62 -2.79 -8.49
N ALA A 345 -9.23 -3.08 -7.24
CA ALA A 345 -9.76 -4.22 -6.48
C ALA A 345 -11.19 -4.00 -5.94
N GLY A 346 -11.64 -2.73 -5.83
CA GLY A 346 -12.98 -2.36 -5.41
C GLY A 346 -13.98 -2.11 -6.56
N MET A 347 -13.58 -2.39 -7.80
CA MET A 347 -14.39 -2.26 -9.03
C MET A 347 -14.87 -3.63 -9.53
#